data_AF-A0A1T3BLX1-F1
#
_entry.id   AF-A0A1T3BLX1-F1
#
_cell.length_a   1.000
_cell.length_b   1.000
_cell.length_c   1.000
_cell.angle_alpha   90.00
_cell.angle_beta   90.00
_cell.angle_gamma   90.00
#
_symmetry.space_group_name_H-M   'P 1'
#
loop_
_entity.id
_entity.type
_entity.pdbx_description
1 polymer ?
#
loop_
_entity_poly.entity_id
_entity_poly.type
_entity_poly.pdbx_seq_one_letter_code
_entity_poly.pdbx_strand_id
1 'polypeptide(L)'
;MAKTEKLGMELPQEGRFISAEFPLLRKNLIIIDQAVSDLDEKVDEKAPSQHTHEMSEVSGLEDALSGKMEVDKTFALVDLTDIQGANDAAENHVLYKSGEDRFAFGTALSLLGEHQHTIEDITGLEEYVESVNVDLKDYGCLSGENAWEDTNVFKGKVSVEKDIELTETSSLTLKQSDKVVTQLNATGSLLKGPLKVDGKPVYTKPQADKAISEEIEKLKQSLTDENSSCSVVINKLVHWPKRADAELLYTQSGKIKWPDWITDEAVVEIQAWGGGGSGGGAGQIHLGGGGGGGGCSVWYGHKSSLNEHEDFIIGKGGASVKDKNTSGNPGGKTTVGKNLIVATGGGGGWGASDTSSGQGGVGGEGKTVTELMDGRPDLAKSGNGSSGTKGNARFKSGFGGDAGGDTSRGGCGGTGRGHFISGKPGRGFGGGGAGSHYQNNPSGNGANGAVLIRIWKKPYEKDQ
;
A
#
# COMPACT_ATOMS: atom_id res chain seq x y z
N MET A 1 14.60 88.82 65.14
CA MET A 1 15.48 88.11 66.10
C MET A 1 16.23 87.07 65.30
N ALA A 2 17.56 87.04 65.40
CA ALA A 2 18.38 86.16 64.58
C ALA A 2 18.16 84.71 64.99
N LYS A 3 18.06 83.79 64.01
CA LYS A 3 17.83 82.37 64.24
C LYS A 3 18.93 81.54 63.58
N THR A 4 19.16 80.34 64.09
CA THR A 4 20.04 79.37 63.45
C THR A 4 19.43 78.86 62.15
N GLU A 5 20.26 78.62 61.14
CA GLU A 5 19.82 78.31 59.79
C GLU A 5 19.18 76.92 59.67
N LYS A 6 19.78 75.89 60.28
CA LYS A 6 19.33 74.50 60.12
C LYS A 6 18.19 74.09 61.04
N LEU A 7 18.19 74.59 62.28
CA LEU A 7 17.22 74.19 63.31
C LEU A 7 16.24 75.31 63.69
N GLY A 8 16.39 76.50 63.09
CA GLY A 8 15.48 77.62 63.32
C GLY A 8 15.43 78.13 64.75
N MET A 9 16.45 77.84 65.56
CA MET A 9 16.52 78.16 66.99
C MET A 9 16.82 79.64 67.19
N GLU A 10 16.15 80.29 68.13
CA GLU A 10 16.38 81.72 68.40
C GLU A 10 17.70 81.93 69.14
N LEU A 11 18.53 82.85 68.64
CA LEU A 11 19.81 83.17 69.30
C LEU A 11 19.57 84.03 70.54
N PRO A 12 20.35 83.82 71.63
CA PRO A 12 20.27 84.68 72.79
C PRO A 12 20.56 86.14 72.46
N GLN A 13 19.83 87.04 73.10
CA GLN A 13 19.95 88.47 72.86
C GLN A 13 20.36 89.22 74.12
N GLU A 14 21.46 89.98 74.03
CA GLU A 14 21.91 90.85 75.12
C GLU A 14 20.82 91.88 75.49
N GLY A 15 20.58 92.04 76.79
CA GLY A 15 19.58 92.96 77.34
C GLY A 15 18.17 92.39 77.51
N ARG A 16 17.88 91.15 77.07
CA ARG A 16 16.61 90.48 77.39
C ARG A 16 16.61 90.01 78.85
N PHE A 17 15.50 90.20 79.56
CA PHE A 17 15.36 89.71 80.92
C PHE A 17 15.55 88.19 80.97
N ILE A 18 16.32 87.73 81.97
CA ILE A 18 16.65 86.30 82.16
C ILE A 18 15.38 85.44 82.22
N SER A 19 14.31 85.95 82.81
CA SER A 19 13.01 85.24 82.90
C SER A 19 12.36 84.94 81.55
N ALA A 20 12.65 85.75 80.51
CA ALA A 20 12.18 85.52 79.16
C ALA A 20 13.20 84.74 78.31
N GLU A 21 14.50 84.88 78.59
CA GLU A 21 15.57 84.20 77.87
C GLU A 21 15.71 82.71 78.26
N PHE A 22 15.54 82.39 79.55
CA PHE A 22 15.72 81.04 80.05
C PHE A 22 14.75 80.00 79.45
N PRO A 23 13.45 80.28 79.28
CA PRO A 23 12.54 79.36 78.57
C PRO A 23 12.90 79.15 77.10
N LEU A 24 13.45 80.16 76.42
CA LEU A 24 13.88 80.06 75.03
C LEU A 24 15.11 79.18 74.89
N LEU A 25 16.10 79.35 75.75
CA LEU A 25 17.28 78.47 75.81
C LEU A 25 16.89 77.02 76.10
N ARG A 26 15.98 76.78 77.06
CA ARG A 26 15.47 75.43 77.34
C ARG A 26 14.80 74.83 76.11
N LYS A 27 13.97 75.60 75.40
CA LYS A 27 13.31 75.14 74.18
C LYS A 27 14.33 74.80 73.08
N ASN A 28 15.35 75.62 72.90
CA ASN A 28 16.41 75.35 71.92
C ASN A 28 17.20 74.09 72.27
N LEU A 29 17.52 73.86 73.56
CA LEU A 29 18.21 72.64 73.99
C LEU A 29 17.38 71.38 73.69
N ILE A 30 16.05 71.44 73.88
CA ILE A 30 15.15 70.33 73.50
C ILE A 30 15.18 70.09 71.98
N ILE A 31 15.20 71.17 71.19
CA ILE A 31 15.30 71.06 69.72
C ILE A 31 16.63 70.42 69.30
N ILE A 32 17.74 70.77 69.96
CA ILE A 32 19.05 70.15 69.69
C ILE A 32 19.04 68.68 70.06
N ASP A 33 18.53 68.34 71.25
CA ASP A 33 18.48 66.95 71.74
C ASP A 33 17.68 66.06 70.77
N GLN A 34 16.52 66.55 70.31
CA GLN A 34 15.73 65.86 69.29
C GLN A 34 16.49 65.73 67.96
N ALA A 35 17.16 66.79 67.50
CA ALA A 35 17.90 66.74 66.25
C ALA A 35 19.12 65.79 66.29
N VAL A 36 19.75 65.64 67.47
CA VAL A 36 20.82 64.66 67.69
C VAL A 36 20.24 63.25 67.71
N SER A 37 19.12 63.03 68.42
CA SER A 37 18.43 61.73 68.41
C SER A 37 18.01 61.31 67.00
N ASP A 38 17.45 62.23 66.21
CA ASP A 38 17.04 61.96 64.82
C ASP A 38 18.26 61.67 63.91
N LEU A 39 19.43 62.22 64.23
CA LEU A 39 20.66 61.96 63.49
C LEU A 39 21.21 60.58 63.84
N ASP A 40 21.23 60.21 65.11
CA ASP A 40 21.67 58.89 65.56
C ASP A 40 20.79 57.79 64.94
N GLU A 41 19.46 57.96 64.94
CA GLU A 41 18.54 57.01 64.29
C GLU A 41 18.83 56.87 62.78
N LYS A 42 19.05 57.98 62.08
CA LYS A 42 19.40 57.94 60.65
C LYS A 42 20.79 57.39 60.34
N VAL A 43 21.71 57.48 61.29
CA VAL A 43 23.07 56.91 61.15
C VAL A 43 23.02 55.41 61.41
N ASP A 44 22.25 54.96 62.40
CA ASP A 44 22.03 53.54 62.67
C ASP A 44 21.32 52.83 61.50
N GLU A 45 20.48 53.56 60.74
CA GLU A 45 19.89 53.06 59.50
C GLU A 45 20.87 53.01 58.31
N LYS A 46 22.03 53.68 58.39
CA LYS A 46 23.04 53.66 57.33
C LYS A 46 24.01 52.51 57.50
N ALA A 47 23.54 51.36 57.02
CA ALA A 47 24.27 50.11 56.76
C ALA A 47 24.90 49.43 58.00
N PRO A 48 24.57 48.15 58.28
CA PRO A 48 25.29 47.34 59.26
C PRO A 48 26.79 47.32 58.95
N SER A 49 27.65 47.16 59.96
CA SER A 49 29.12 47.12 59.84
C SER A 49 29.69 46.10 58.84
N GLN A 50 28.84 45.22 58.30
CA GLN A 50 29.12 44.44 57.10
C GLN A 50 27.98 44.67 56.10
N HIS A 51 28.25 45.45 55.05
CA HIS A 51 27.39 45.46 53.88
C HIS A 51 27.80 44.27 53.01
N THR A 52 26.86 43.39 52.71
CA THR A 52 27.04 42.27 51.79
C THR A 52 26.01 42.39 50.68
N HIS A 53 26.42 42.11 49.45
CA HIS A 53 25.49 42.03 48.32
C HIS A 53 25.19 40.57 48.01
N GLU A 54 23.92 40.19 48.06
CA GLU A 54 23.48 38.90 47.53
C GLU A 54 23.57 38.91 46.00
N MET A 55 23.81 37.76 45.37
CA MET A 55 23.98 37.67 43.91
C MET A 55 22.74 38.20 43.15
N SER A 56 21.56 38.05 43.73
CA SER A 56 20.28 38.56 43.21
C SER A 56 20.19 40.08 43.14
N GLU A 57 21.04 40.81 43.87
CA GLU A 57 21.09 42.28 43.83
C GLU A 57 21.82 42.81 42.59
N VAL A 58 22.59 41.96 41.91
CA VAL A 58 23.23 42.28 40.63
C VAL A 58 22.36 41.76 39.50
N SER A 59 21.48 42.63 38.99
CA SER A 59 20.55 42.30 37.91
C SER A 59 21.28 41.67 36.71
N GLY A 60 20.87 40.45 36.34
CA GLY A 60 21.43 39.69 35.23
C GLY A 60 22.68 38.86 35.54
N LEU A 61 23.19 38.88 36.77
CA LEU A 61 24.36 38.07 37.15
C LEU A 61 24.03 36.58 37.24
N GLU A 62 22.88 36.22 37.82
CA GLU A 62 22.40 34.82 37.87
C GLU A 62 22.16 34.27 36.46
N ASP A 63 21.55 35.06 35.58
CA ASP A 63 21.34 34.69 34.18
C ASP A 63 22.67 34.54 33.43
N ALA A 64 23.63 35.43 33.67
CA ALA A 64 24.95 35.36 33.04
C ALA A 64 25.75 34.13 33.50
N LEU A 65 25.66 33.76 34.78
CA LEU A 65 26.33 32.59 35.34
C LEU A 65 25.66 31.29 34.94
N SER A 66 24.33 31.22 34.94
CA SER A 66 23.57 30.05 34.46
C SER A 66 23.76 29.80 32.96
N GLY A 67 24.12 30.83 32.18
CA GLY A 67 24.53 30.70 30.78
C GLY A 67 25.97 30.22 30.55
N LYS A 68 26.79 30.11 31.60
CA LYS A 68 28.14 29.54 31.51
C LYS A 68 28.09 28.03 31.62
N MET A 69 29.10 27.38 31.04
CA MET A 69 29.20 25.92 31.03
C MET A 69 29.84 25.42 32.33
N GLU A 70 29.31 24.31 32.87
CA GLU A 70 29.85 23.63 34.05
C GLU A 70 31.30 23.19 33.82
N VAL A 71 32.13 23.30 34.87
CA VAL A 71 33.59 23.06 34.76
C VAL A 71 33.93 21.61 34.40
N ASP A 72 33.07 20.67 34.83
CA ASP A 72 33.24 19.23 34.61
C ASP A 72 32.45 18.70 33.41
N LYS A 73 31.90 19.60 32.59
CA LYS A 73 31.11 19.19 31.43
C LYS A 73 32.02 18.53 30.40
N THR A 74 31.81 17.24 30.18
CA THR A 74 32.44 16.49 29.09
C THR A 74 31.57 16.57 27.83
N PHE A 75 32.22 16.55 26.67
CA PHE A 75 31.57 16.52 25.36
C PHE A 75 31.79 15.15 24.73
N ALA A 76 30.71 14.51 24.28
CA ALA A 76 30.85 13.38 23.39
C ALA A 76 31.23 13.90 21.99
N LEU A 77 32.14 13.20 21.30
CA LEU A 77 32.60 13.59 19.97
C LEU A 77 31.45 13.73 18.96
N VAL A 78 30.38 12.94 19.14
CA VAL A 78 29.19 12.96 18.29
C VAL A 78 28.32 14.22 18.44
N ASP A 79 28.42 14.92 19.58
CA ASP A 79 27.59 16.09 19.88
C ASP A 79 28.21 17.40 19.33
N LEU A 80 29.44 17.33 18.82
CA LEU A 80 30.15 18.45 18.23
C LEU A 80 29.70 18.65 16.78
N THR A 81 28.94 19.72 16.54
CA THR A 81 28.38 20.07 15.22
C THR A 81 29.38 20.83 14.34
N ASP A 82 30.51 21.25 14.91
CA ASP A 82 31.59 22.01 14.29
C ASP A 82 32.79 21.15 13.89
N ILE A 83 32.70 19.82 14.01
CA ILE A 83 33.72 18.90 13.45
C ILE A 83 33.59 18.92 11.93
N GLN A 84 34.39 19.77 11.28
CA GLN A 84 34.56 19.78 9.84
C GLN A 84 34.95 18.39 9.33
N GLY A 85 34.14 17.85 8.41
CA GLY A 85 34.37 16.55 7.78
C GLY A 85 33.58 15.38 8.37
N ALA A 86 32.89 15.53 9.50
CA ALA A 86 32.07 14.44 10.07
C ALA A 86 30.78 14.18 9.25
N ASN A 87 30.12 15.23 8.77
CA ASN A 87 28.94 15.11 7.90
C ASN A 87 29.29 14.69 6.46
N ASP A 88 30.53 14.92 6.04
CA ASP A 88 31.03 14.60 4.70
C ASP A 88 31.75 13.23 4.66
N ALA A 89 31.95 12.57 5.80
CA ALA A 89 32.56 11.26 5.88
C ALA A 89 31.59 10.21 5.33
N ALA A 90 32.00 9.51 4.27
CA ALA A 90 31.22 8.39 3.75
C ALA A 90 31.18 7.24 4.77
N GLU A 91 30.11 6.44 4.72
CA GLU A 91 29.89 5.29 5.60
C GLU A 91 31.14 4.37 5.60
N ASN A 92 31.52 3.87 6.78
CA ASN A 92 32.71 3.04 7.03
C ASN A 92 34.09 3.73 6.93
N HIS A 93 34.15 5.06 6.96
CA HIS A 93 35.42 5.78 7.12
C HIS A 93 35.85 5.83 8.60
N VAL A 94 37.15 5.73 8.82
CA VAL A 94 37.78 5.76 10.16
C VAL A 94 38.47 7.10 10.40
N LEU A 95 38.33 7.60 11.63
CA LEU A 95 38.97 8.84 12.09
C LEU A 95 40.46 8.59 12.33
N TYR A 96 41.31 9.43 11.77
CA TYR A 96 42.76 9.38 11.99
C TYR A 96 43.34 10.78 12.19
N LYS A 97 44.50 10.86 12.86
CA LYS A 97 45.24 12.10 13.07
C LYS A 97 46.03 12.44 11.80
N SER A 98 45.65 13.52 11.11
CA SER A 98 46.26 13.96 9.84
C SER A 98 47.33 15.08 10.02
N GLY A 99 47.70 15.40 11.26
CA GLY A 99 48.72 16.39 11.63
C GLY A 99 48.75 16.66 13.13
N GLU A 100 49.64 17.53 13.63
CA GLU A 100 49.81 17.80 15.08
C GLU A 100 48.49 18.15 15.79
N ASP A 101 47.62 18.93 15.14
CA ASP A 101 46.32 19.37 15.68
C ASP A 101 45.14 19.16 14.71
N ARG A 102 45.18 18.13 13.85
CA ARG A 102 44.11 17.88 12.87
C ARG A 102 43.70 16.42 12.82
N PHE A 103 42.40 16.19 12.77
CA PHE A 103 41.80 14.89 12.50
C PHE A 103 41.07 14.91 11.15
N ALA A 104 41.10 13.77 10.45
CA ALA A 104 40.42 13.56 9.19
C ALA A 104 39.82 12.16 9.12
N PHE A 105 38.90 11.94 8.19
CA PHE A 105 38.30 10.63 7.93
C PHE A 105 38.88 10.04 6.65
N GLY A 106 39.25 8.76 6.68
CA GLY A 106 39.80 8.04 5.53
C GLY A 106 39.26 6.61 5.46
N THR A 107 39.39 5.97 4.29
CA THR A 107 39.08 4.54 4.18
C THR A 107 40.14 3.73 4.95
N ALA A 108 39.71 2.63 5.56
CA ALA A 108 40.64 1.71 6.22
C ALA A 108 41.76 1.25 5.26
N LEU A 109 41.42 1.02 3.98
CA LEU A 109 42.37 0.64 2.94
C LEU A 109 43.41 1.73 2.63
N SER A 110 43.02 3.01 2.60
CA SER A 110 43.96 4.11 2.34
C SER A 110 44.91 4.36 3.52
N LEU A 111 44.52 3.98 4.73
CA LEU A 111 45.31 4.23 5.95
C LEU A 111 46.20 3.04 6.30
N LEU A 112 45.70 1.82 6.11
CA LEU A 112 46.41 0.58 6.44
C LEU A 112 47.16 0.00 5.23
N GLY A 113 46.83 0.46 4.01
CA GLY A 113 47.35 -0.10 2.77
C GLY A 113 46.75 -1.47 2.43
N GLU A 114 47.16 -2.00 1.27
CA GLU A 114 46.96 -3.42 0.99
C GLU A 114 47.75 -4.24 2.01
N HIS A 115 47.06 -5.10 2.75
CA HIS A 115 47.66 -6.02 3.69
C HIS A 115 47.16 -7.43 3.41
N GLN A 116 48.00 -8.40 3.71
CA GLN A 116 47.68 -9.81 3.56
C GLN A 116 47.37 -10.41 4.92
N HIS A 117 46.46 -11.38 4.91
CA HIS A 117 46.12 -12.22 6.05
C HIS A 117 46.62 -13.62 5.77
N THR A 118 47.17 -14.30 6.79
CA THR A 118 47.39 -15.74 6.68
C THR A 118 46.05 -16.46 6.85
N ILE A 119 45.97 -17.75 6.51
CA ILE A 119 44.69 -18.49 6.58
C ILE A 119 44.15 -18.53 8.01
N GLU A 120 45.06 -18.52 8.99
CA GLU A 120 44.77 -18.56 10.42
C GLU A 120 44.07 -17.28 10.91
N ASP A 121 44.21 -16.16 10.19
CA ASP A 121 43.53 -14.90 10.50
C ASP A 121 42.03 -14.94 10.13
N ILE A 122 41.60 -15.91 9.33
CA ILE A 122 40.24 -15.98 8.77
C ILE A 122 39.51 -17.20 9.34
N THR A 123 38.66 -16.97 10.34
CA THR A 123 37.86 -18.04 10.98
C THR A 123 36.98 -18.76 9.96
N GLY A 124 37.14 -20.07 9.84
CA GLY A 124 36.36 -20.93 8.94
C GLY A 124 36.90 -21.08 7.51
N LEU A 125 37.98 -20.37 7.14
CA LEU A 125 38.60 -20.54 5.82
C LEU A 125 39.31 -21.89 5.69
N GLU A 126 39.94 -22.39 6.76
CA GLU A 126 40.59 -23.70 6.78
C GLU A 126 39.59 -24.83 6.56
N GLU A 127 38.46 -24.82 7.28
CA GLU A 127 37.36 -25.79 7.12
C GLU A 127 36.73 -25.72 5.71
N TYR A 128 36.64 -24.51 5.13
CA TYR A 128 36.17 -24.34 3.76
C TYR A 128 37.17 -24.89 2.74
N VAL A 129 38.47 -24.62 2.89
CA VAL A 129 39.50 -25.15 1.99
C VAL A 129 39.55 -26.67 2.09
N GLU A 130 39.45 -27.24 3.28
CA GLU A 130 39.33 -28.69 3.48
C GLU A 130 38.06 -29.28 2.83
N SER A 131 36.95 -28.53 2.81
CA SER A 131 35.72 -28.97 2.15
C SER A 131 35.83 -28.99 0.61
N VAL A 132 36.70 -28.15 0.03
CA VAL A 132 36.90 -28.05 -1.42
C VAL A 132 38.05 -28.95 -1.89
N ASN A 133 39.06 -29.14 -1.05
CA ASN A 133 40.27 -29.92 -1.37
C ASN A 133 40.05 -31.41 -1.04
N VAL A 134 39.16 -32.05 -1.80
CA VAL A 134 38.94 -33.50 -1.74
C VAL A 134 40.25 -34.21 -2.12
N ASP A 135 40.77 -35.05 -1.24
CA ASP A 135 42.04 -35.77 -1.38
C ASP A 135 42.12 -36.49 -2.74
N LEU A 136 42.93 -35.97 -3.67
CA LEU A 136 43.03 -36.43 -5.07
C LEU A 136 43.82 -37.74 -5.23
N LYS A 137 44.22 -38.40 -4.14
CA LYS A 137 45.06 -39.62 -4.17
C LYS A 137 44.34 -40.85 -4.74
N ASP A 138 43.01 -40.81 -4.83
CA ASP A 138 42.19 -41.91 -5.35
C ASP A 138 41.80 -41.75 -6.84
N TYR A 139 42.16 -40.65 -7.50
CA TYR A 139 41.92 -40.47 -8.94
C TYR A 139 43.05 -41.11 -9.76
N GLY A 140 42.74 -42.25 -10.38
CA GLY A 140 43.70 -43.03 -11.17
C GLY A 140 44.31 -42.25 -12.34
N CYS A 141 45.64 -42.20 -12.40
CA CYS A 141 46.38 -41.65 -13.51
C CYS A 141 46.19 -42.55 -14.75
N LEU A 142 45.78 -41.98 -15.88
CA LEU A 142 45.73 -42.69 -17.16
C LEU A 142 47.16 -43.12 -17.56
N SER A 143 47.34 -44.42 -17.83
CA SER A 143 48.65 -45.02 -18.13
C SER A 143 49.03 -45.00 -19.62
N GLY A 144 48.37 -44.21 -20.45
CA GLY A 144 48.65 -44.12 -21.89
C GLY A 144 48.04 -42.89 -22.58
N GLU A 145 48.48 -42.63 -23.82
CA GLU A 145 47.98 -41.53 -24.66
C GLU A 145 46.50 -41.71 -24.99
N ASN A 146 45.73 -40.64 -24.80
CA ASN A 146 44.29 -40.61 -25.03
C ASN A 146 44.01 -40.47 -26.53
N ALA A 147 43.88 -41.59 -27.24
CA ALA A 147 43.43 -41.62 -28.63
C ALA A 147 41.90 -41.81 -28.69
N TRP A 148 41.22 -41.00 -29.51
CA TRP A 148 39.79 -41.15 -29.77
C TRP A 148 39.55 -42.36 -30.67
N GLU A 149 38.97 -43.42 -30.12
CA GLU A 149 38.40 -44.54 -30.90
C GLU A 149 36.88 -44.40 -30.98
N ASP A 150 36.29 -44.90 -32.07
CA ASP A 150 34.83 -44.89 -32.31
C ASP A 150 34.04 -45.71 -31.26
N THR A 151 34.72 -46.52 -30.45
CA THR A 151 34.15 -47.28 -29.33
C THR A 151 35.12 -47.43 -28.18
N ASN A 152 34.76 -46.93 -27.00
CA ASN A 152 35.51 -47.12 -25.76
C ASN A 152 34.85 -48.18 -24.86
N VAL A 153 35.60 -49.25 -24.54
CA VAL A 153 35.13 -50.35 -23.69
C VAL A 153 35.71 -50.19 -22.28
N PHE A 154 34.89 -49.69 -21.35
CA PHE A 154 35.25 -49.60 -19.94
C PHE A 154 35.12 -50.97 -19.27
N LYS A 155 36.22 -51.51 -18.73
CA LYS A 155 36.25 -52.82 -18.05
C LYS A 155 35.91 -52.76 -16.54
N GLY A 156 35.47 -51.61 -16.03
CA GLY A 156 35.14 -51.37 -14.62
C GLY A 156 33.80 -50.65 -14.42
N LYS A 157 33.40 -50.44 -13.15
CA LYS A 157 32.23 -49.60 -12.82
C LYS A 157 32.52 -48.16 -13.25
N VAL A 158 31.64 -47.61 -14.09
CA VAL A 158 31.69 -46.19 -14.49
C VAL A 158 30.66 -45.44 -13.66
N SER A 159 31.13 -44.60 -12.74
CA SER A 159 30.30 -43.64 -12.01
C SER A 159 30.39 -42.32 -12.76
N VAL A 160 29.27 -41.84 -13.29
CA VAL A 160 29.22 -40.51 -13.93
C VAL A 160 28.52 -39.58 -12.96
N GLU A 161 29.28 -38.70 -12.31
CA GLU A 161 28.72 -37.70 -11.40
C GLU A 161 28.60 -36.33 -12.09
N LYS A 162 27.41 -35.75 -11.88
CA LYS A 162 26.90 -34.41 -12.22
C LYS A 162 27.08 -33.94 -13.68
N ASP A 163 25.93 -33.56 -14.25
CA ASP A 163 25.76 -32.85 -15.51
C ASP A 163 26.19 -33.62 -16.78
N ILE A 164 25.61 -34.81 -16.97
CA ILE A 164 25.57 -35.41 -18.31
C ILE A 164 24.57 -34.62 -19.16
N GLU A 165 25.07 -33.76 -20.03
CA GLU A 165 24.27 -33.14 -21.10
C GLU A 165 24.46 -33.93 -22.41
N LEU A 166 23.41 -34.64 -22.82
CA LEU A 166 23.36 -35.33 -24.12
C LEU A 166 22.94 -34.32 -25.19
N THR A 167 23.91 -33.63 -25.77
CA THR A 167 23.69 -32.79 -26.94
C THR A 167 23.82 -33.64 -28.22
N GLU A 168 22.74 -33.63 -29.00
CA GLU A 168 22.62 -34.13 -30.38
C GLU A 168 22.77 -35.64 -30.67
N THR A 169 22.20 -36.54 -29.85
CA THR A 169 21.79 -37.87 -30.38
C THR A 169 20.44 -38.31 -29.84
N SER A 170 19.52 -38.65 -30.75
CA SER A 170 18.08 -38.84 -30.52
C SER A 170 17.66 -40.09 -29.74
N SER A 171 18.60 -40.82 -29.11
CA SER A 171 18.25 -41.99 -28.29
C SER A 171 19.37 -42.50 -27.39
N LEU A 172 19.03 -42.87 -26.15
CA LEU A 172 19.86 -43.71 -25.28
C LEU A 172 19.44 -45.18 -25.42
N THR A 173 20.39 -46.07 -25.79
CA THR A 173 20.14 -47.52 -25.90
C THR A 173 21.10 -48.28 -24.99
N LEU A 174 20.56 -48.98 -23.97
CA LEU A 174 21.31 -49.92 -23.13
C LEU A 174 21.08 -51.36 -23.63
N LYS A 175 22.17 -52.09 -23.93
CA LYS A 175 22.12 -53.51 -24.34
C LYS A 175 22.86 -54.38 -23.32
N GLN A 176 22.29 -55.54 -23.01
CA GLN A 176 22.97 -56.61 -22.28
C GLN A 176 22.90 -57.87 -23.13
N SER A 177 24.05 -58.43 -23.50
CA SER A 177 24.16 -59.64 -24.34
C SER A 177 23.30 -59.56 -25.62
N ASP A 178 23.50 -58.50 -26.40
CA ASP A 178 22.78 -58.17 -27.66
C ASP A 178 21.27 -57.94 -27.57
N LYS A 179 20.69 -58.02 -26.37
CA LYS A 179 19.30 -57.63 -26.11
C LYS A 179 19.22 -56.20 -25.60
N VAL A 180 18.36 -55.39 -26.23
CA VAL A 180 18.02 -54.05 -25.76
C VAL A 180 17.23 -54.15 -24.45
N VAL A 181 17.78 -53.60 -23.38
CA VAL A 181 17.19 -53.59 -22.03
C VAL A 181 16.35 -52.33 -21.83
N THR A 182 16.76 -51.21 -22.41
CA THR A 182 16.02 -49.93 -22.34
C THR A 182 16.31 -49.05 -23.56
N GLN A 183 15.26 -48.42 -24.09
CA GLN A 183 15.31 -47.37 -25.11
C GLN A 183 14.50 -46.16 -24.63
N LEU A 184 15.13 -44.99 -24.70
CA LEU A 184 14.49 -43.69 -24.49
C LEU A 184 14.71 -42.85 -25.74
N ASN A 185 13.63 -42.49 -26.44
CA ASN A 185 13.65 -41.57 -27.57
C ASN A 185 12.47 -40.58 -27.50
N ALA A 186 12.46 -39.59 -28.38
CA ALA A 186 11.43 -38.53 -28.42
C ALA A 186 10.01 -39.05 -28.73
N THR A 187 9.88 -40.30 -29.19
CA THR A 187 8.61 -40.93 -29.61
C THR A 187 8.07 -41.98 -28.64
N GLY A 188 8.79 -42.34 -27.57
CA GLY A 188 8.29 -43.27 -26.55
C GLY A 188 9.37 -43.94 -25.68
N SER A 189 8.91 -44.59 -24.61
CA SER A 189 9.72 -45.37 -23.65
C SER A 189 9.19 -46.79 -23.50
N LEU A 190 10.09 -47.77 -23.38
CA LEU A 190 9.77 -49.18 -23.10
C LEU A 190 9.74 -49.52 -21.60
N LEU A 191 9.85 -48.54 -20.70
CA LEU A 191 9.75 -48.76 -19.25
C LEU A 191 8.34 -49.29 -18.89
N LYS A 192 8.22 -50.61 -18.75
CA LYS A 192 7.00 -51.26 -18.24
C LYS A 192 7.02 -51.25 -16.71
N GLY A 193 6.47 -50.19 -16.11
CA GLY A 193 6.19 -50.13 -14.67
C GLY A 193 6.04 -48.68 -14.18
N PRO A 194 5.23 -48.41 -13.13
CA PRO A 194 5.07 -47.06 -12.61
C PRO A 194 6.39 -46.56 -12.03
N LEU A 195 6.78 -45.34 -12.42
CA LEU A 195 7.94 -44.62 -11.90
C LEU A 195 7.81 -44.52 -10.37
N LYS A 196 8.86 -44.87 -9.63
CA LYS A 196 8.91 -44.70 -8.17
C LYS A 196 10.09 -43.80 -7.82
N VAL A 197 9.85 -42.78 -7.00
CA VAL A 197 10.88 -41.95 -6.35
C VAL A 197 10.76 -42.20 -4.85
N ASP A 198 11.87 -42.56 -4.18
CA ASP A 198 11.90 -42.88 -2.75
C ASP A 198 10.87 -43.95 -2.32
N GLY A 199 10.68 -44.97 -3.15
CA GLY A 199 9.72 -46.04 -2.89
C GLY A 199 8.24 -45.67 -3.07
N LYS A 200 7.92 -44.41 -3.42
CA LYS A 200 6.56 -43.93 -3.64
C LYS A 200 6.22 -43.89 -5.14
N PRO A 201 5.08 -44.45 -5.57
CA PRO A 201 4.66 -44.40 -6.97
C PRO A 201 4.36 -42.95 -7.40
N VAL A 202 4.96 -42.53 -8.50
CA VAL A 202 4.65 -41.29 -9.20
C VAL A 202 3.41 -41.56 -10.04
N TYR A 203 2.28 -41.02 -9.60
CA TYR A 203 1.01 -41.20 -10.28
C TYR A 203 1.04 -40.56 -11.67
N THR A 204 0.45 -41.23 -12.68
CA THR A 204 0.08 -40.54 -13.92
C THR A 204 -0.97 -39.47 -13.60
N LYS A 205 -1.05 -38.37 -14.37
CA LYS A 205 -2.03 -37.28 -14.12
C LYS A 205 -3.46 -37.80 -13.84
N PRO A 206 -4.03 -38.77 -14.58
CA PRO A 206 -5.35 -39.32 -14.27
C PRO A 206 -5.42 -40.06 -12.92
N GLN A 207 -4.34 -40.72 -12.51
CA GLN A 207 -4.26 -41.41 -11.23
C GLN A 207 -4.04 -40.43 -10.06
N ALA A 208 -3.29 -39.35 -10.29
CA ALA A 208 -3.13 -38.26 -9.33
C ALA A 208 -4.46 -37.54 -9.12
N ASP A 209 -5.17 -37.22 -10.21
CA ASP A 209 -6.49 -36.60 -10.18
C ASP A 209 -7.49 -37.50 -9.43
N LYS A 210 -7.45 -38.81 -9.66
CA LYS A 210 -8.28 -39.79 -8.94
C LYS A 210 -7.93 -39.87 -7.44
N ALA A 211 -6.65 -39.99 -7.09
CA ALA A 211 -6.20 -40.09 -5.70
C ALA A 211 -6.47 -38.81 -4.91
N ILE A 212 -6.27 -37.64 -5.53
CA ILE A 212 -6.62 -36.34 -4.95
C ILE A 212 -8.13 -36.23 -4.77
N SER A 213 -8.93 -36.67 -5.74
CA SER A 213 -10.39 -36.67 -5.62
C SER A 213 -10.87 -37.59 -4.49
N GLU A 214 -10.30 -38.79 -4.37
CA GLU A 214 -10.63 -39.74 -3.29
C GLU A 214 -10.25 -39.20 -1.91
N GLU A 215 -9.11 -38.51 -1.77
CA GLU A 215 -8.75 -37.88 -0.49
C GLU A 215 -9.54 -36.62 -0.17
N ILE A 216 -9.96 -35.85 -1.18
CA ILE A 216 -10.90 -34.74 -0.98
C ILE A 216 -12.24 -35.27 -0.47
N GLU A 217 -12.74 -36.40 -0.97
CA GLU A 217 -13.98 -37.01 -0.47
C GLU A 217 -13.85 -37.55 0.96
N LYS A 218 -12.72 -38.20 1.31
CA LYS A 218 -12.47 -38.62 2.70
C LYS A 218 -12.37 -37.42 3.65
N LEU A 219 -11.71 -36.34 3.23
CA LEU A 219 -11.64 -35.11 4.03
C LEU A 219 -13.03 -34.51 4.23
N LYS A 220 -13.89 -34.45 3.21
CA LYS A 220 -15.28 -33.99 3.36
C LYS A 220 -16.06 -34.83 4.38
N GLN A 221 -15.90 -36.16 4.33
CA GLN A 221 -16.61 -37.09 5.21
C GLN A 221 -16.10 -37.04 6.66
N SER A 222 -14.81 -36.74 6.85
CA SER A 222 -14.18 -36.46 8.14
C SER A 222 -14.59 -35.11 8.74
N LEU A 223 -15.13 -34.18 7.94
CA LEU A 223 -15.43 -32.80 8.34
C LEU A 223 -16.93 -32.56 8.62
N THR A 224 -17.75 -33.62 8.64
CA THR A 224 -19.21 -33.59 8.85
C THR A 224 -19.64 -33.53 10.33
N ASP A 225 -18.78 -33.08 11.25
CA ASP A 225 -19.18 -32.78 12.63
C ASP A 225 -19.68 -31.34 12.73
N GLU A 226 -21.00 -31.18 12.76
CA GLU A 226 -21.70 -29.89 12.60
C GLU A 226 -21.46 -28.86 13.75
N ASN A 227 -20.72 -29.21 14.80
CA ASN A 227 -20.53 -28.36 15.99
C ASN A 227 -19.12 -27.73 16.13
N SER A 228 -18.27 -27.83 15.12
CA SER A 228 -16.95 -27.19 15.13
C SER A 228 -16.98 -25.76 14.56
N SER A 229 -16.36 -24.79 15.25
CA SER A 229 -16.16 -23.40 14.77
C SER A 229 -15.44 -23.33 13.40
N CYS A 230 -14.78 -24.42 12.97
CA CYS A 230 -14.23 -24.55 11.62
C CYS A 230 -15.30 -24.68 10.52
N SER A 231 -16.53 -25.11 10.82
CA SER A 231 -17.61 -25.26 9.83
C SER A 231 -18.08 -23.92 9.26
N VAL A 232 -17.97 -22.82 10.02
CA VAL A 232 -18.34 -21.47 9.58
C VAL A 232 -17.30 -20.87 8.61
N VAL A 233 -16.02 -21.17 8.83
CA VAL A 233 -14.93 -20.77 7.94
C VAL A 233 -14.92 -21.64 6.68
N ILE A 234 -15.18 -22.94 6.83
CA ILE A 234 -15.25 -23.89 5.72
C ILE A 234 -16.50 -23.67 4.87
N ASN A 235 -17.67 -23.30 5.44
CA ASN A 235 -18.79 -22.88 4.62
C ASN A 235 -18.45 -21.62 3.80
N LYS A 236 -17.64 -20.69 4.30
CA LYS A 236 -17.14 -19.58 3.47
C LYS A 236 -16.13 -19.99 2.39
N LEU A 237 -15.36 -21.07 2.58
CA LEU A 237 -14.41 -21.59 1.60
C LEU A 237 -15.03 -22.57 0.58
N VAL A 238 -16.05 -23.35 0.99
CA VAL A 238 -16.81 -24.31 0.17
C VAL A 238 -17.90 -23.60 -0.66
N HIS A 239 -18.28 -22.37 -0.29
CA HIS A 239 -19.11 -21.47 -1.10
C HIS A 239 -18.27 -20.54 -2.01
N TRP A 240 -17.02 -20.88 -2.31
CA TRP A 240 -16.44 -20.40 -3.57
C TRP A 240 -17.17 -21.14 -4.69
N PRO A 241 -17.95 -20.46 -5.55
CA PRO A 241 -18.66 -21.15 -6.61
C PRO A 241 -17.62 -21.91 -7.43
N LYS A 242 -17.79 -23.24 -7.51
CA LYS A 242 -17.05 -24.14 -8.39
C LYS A 242 -16.71 -23.39 -9.67
N ARG A 243 -15.41 -23.09 -9.87
CA ARG A 243 -14.93 -22.27 -11.00
C ARG A 243 -15.59 -22.82 -12.25
N ALA A 244 -16.27 -21.96 -13.01
CA ALA A 244 -16.83 -22.34 -14.29
C ALA A 244 -15.75 -23.04 -15.12
N ASP A 245 -16.13 -24.07 -15.88
CA ASP A 245 -15.21 -24.81 -16.75
C ASP A 245 -14.58 -23.90 -17.81
N ALA A 246 -15.28 -22.82 -18.18
CA ALA A 246 -14.73 -21.67 -18.88
C ALA A 246 -15.43 -20.36 -18.49
N GLU A 247 -14.69 -19.26 -18.60
CA GLU A 247 -15.19 -17.90 -18.47
C GLU A 247 -14.74 -17.08 -19.70
N LEU A 248 -15.68 -16.44 -20.38
CA LEU A 248 -15.44 -15.61 -21.56
C LEU A 248 -15.90 -14.18 -21.28
N LEU A 249 -14.98 -13.21 -21.34
CA LEU A 249 -15.28 -11.79 -21.14
C LEU A 249 -15.16 -11.03 -22.47
N TYR A 250 -16.23 -10.33 -22.83
CA TYR A 250 -16.30 -9.46 -24.00
C TYR A 250 -16.47 -8.00 -23.58
N THR A 251 -15.61 -7.15 -24.10
CA THR A 251 -15.64 -5.68 -23.92
C THR A 251 -15.86 -4.93 -25.23
N GLN A 252 -15.98 -5.66 -26.35
CA GLN A 252 -16.34 -5.16 -27.67
C GLN A 252 -17.51 -5.95 -28.24
N SER A 253 -18.44 -5.29 -28.93
CA SER A 253 -19.58 -5.93 -29.59
C SER A 253 -19.14 -7.00 -30.58
N GLY A 254 -19.95 -8.05 -30.75
CA GLY A 254 -19.64 -9.14 -31.65
C GLY A 254 -20.58 -10.32 -31.47
N LYS A 255 -20.08 -11.50 -31.81
CA LYS A 255 -20.78 -12.78 -31.67
C LYS A 255 -20.03 -13.67 -30.68
N ILE A 256 -20.76 -14.43 -29.86
CA ILE A 256 -20.14 -15.37 -28.91
C ILE A 256 -19.35 -16.41 -29.69
N LYS A 257 -18.10 -16.62 -29.27
CA LYS A 257 -17.22 -17.65 -29.80
C LYS A 257 -17.13 -18.78 -28.79
N TRP A 258 -17.89 -19.83 -29.06
CA TRP A 258 -17.95 -21.01 -28.20
C TRP A 258 -16.63 -21.81 -28.26
N PRO A 259 -16.14 -22.33 -27.12
CA PRO A 259 -15.06 -23.31 -27.13
C PRO A 259 -15.49 -24.60 -27.83
N ASP A 260 -14.58 -25.24 -28.57
CA ASP A 260 -14.89 -26.43 -29.40
C ASP A 260 -15.45 -27.63 -28.62
N TRP A 261 -15.22 -27.68 -27.31
CA TRP A 261 -15.70 -28.77 -26.45
C TRP A 261 -17.12 -28.57 -25.92
N ILE A 262 -17.77 -27.42 -26.17
CA ILE A 262 -19.08 -27.15 -25.61
C ILE A 262 -20.17 -27.94 -26.34
N THR A 263 -21.05 -28.59 -25.58
CA THR A 263 -22.23 -29.31 -26.09
C THR A 263 -23.49 -28.48 -25.88
N ASP A 264 -24.58 -28.84 -26.55
CA ASP A 264 -25.88 -28.17 -26.39
C ASP A 264 -26.49 -28.36 -24.99
N GLU A 265 -26.05 -29.39 -24.27
CA GLU A 265 -26.43 -29.68 -22.88
C GLU A 265 -25.67 -28.81 -21.87
N ALA A 266 -24.58 -28.15 -22.27
CA ALA A 266 -23.80 -27.31 -21.39
C ALA A 266 -24.66 -26.19 -20.79
N VAL A 267 -24.44 -25.93 -19.51
CA VAL A 267 -25.12 -24.85 -18.79
C VAL A 267 -24.33 -23.56 -18.99
N VAL A 268 -25.02 -22.47 -19.27
CA VAL A 268 -24.45 -21.18 -19.57
C VAL A 268 -25.11 -20.10 -18.70
N GLU A 269 -24.27 -19.27 -18.08
CA GLU A 269 -24.66 -18.00 -17.50
C GLU A 269 -24.14 -16.88 -18.39
N ILE A 270 -24.98 -15.91 -18.74
CA ILE A 270 -24.60 -14.70 -19.45
C ILE A 270 -24.96 -13.49 -18.57
N GLN A 271 -23.96 -12.75 -18.14
CA GLN A 271 -24.14 -11.46 -17.50
C GLN A 271 -23.79 -10.34 -18.47
N ALA A 272 -24.66 -9.34 -18.56
CA ALA A 272 -24.49 -8.19 -19.43
C ALA A 272 -24.67 -6.91 -18.62
N TRP A 273 -23.73 -5.98 -18.75
CA TRP A 273 -23.79 -4.66 -18.13
C TRP A 273 -24.05 -3.59 -19.18
N GLY A 274 -24.97 -2.66 -18.92
CA GLY A 274 -25.12 -1.43 -19.71
C GLY A 274 -23.94 -0.46 -19.48
N GLY A 275 -23.77 0.51 -20.37
CA GLY A 275 -22.76 1.56 -20.19
C GLY A 275 -23.15 2.53 -19.05
N GLY A 276 -22.17 3.10 -18.38
CA GLY A 276 -22.40 4.12 -17.34
C GLY A 276 -22.68 5.48 -17.94
N GLY A 277 -23.43 6.32 -17.24
CA GLY A 277 -23.60 7.74 -17.59
C GLY A 277 -22.35 8.55 -17.23
N SER A 278 -22.07 9.61 -17.99
CA SER A 278 -21.02 10.59 -17.62
C SER A 278 -21.51 11.56 -16.54
N GLY A 279 -20.57 12.21 -15.85
CA GLY A 279 -20.91 13.30 -14.93
C GLY A 279 -21.35 14.57 -15.63
N GLY A 280 -22.03 15.46 -14.92
CA GLY A 280 -22.44 16.78 -15.42
C GLY A 280 -21.33 17.82 -15.33
N GLY A 281 -21.48 18.92 -16.07
CA GLY A 281 -20.57 20.06 -16.04
C GLY A 281 -20.72 20.91 -14.78
N ALA A 282 -19.69 21.68 -14.44
CA ALA A 282 -19.63 22.50 -13.23
C ALA A 282 -19.61 24.00 -13.54
N GLY A 283 -20.00 24.80 -12.54
CA GLY A 283 -19.68 26.22 -12.47
C GLY A 283 -18.49 26.49 -11.54
N GLN A 284 -18.23 27.75 -11.24
CA GLN A 284 -17.15 28.15 -10.32
C GLN A 284 -17.43 27.80 -8.86
N ILE A 285 -18.70 27.77 -8.46
CA ILE A 285 -19.13 27.53 -7.07
C ILE A 285 -19.86 26.19 -6.96
N HIS A 286 -20.82 25.96 -7.85
CA HIS A 286 -21.64 24.76 -7.88
C HIS A 286 -21.02 23.71 -8.80
N LEU A 287 -20.96 22.46 -8.33
CA LEU A 287 -20.22 21.39 -9.00
C LEU A 287 -21.17 20.40 -9.67
N GLY A 288 -20.69 19.72 -10.71
CA GLY A 288 -21.51 18.80 -11.49
C GLY A 288 -21.93 17.57 -10.68
N GLY A 289 -23.09 17.02 -11.00
CA GLY A 289 -23.53 15.74 -10.46
C GLY A 289 -22.81 14.56 -11.11
N GLY A 290 -22.72 13.43 -10.43
CA GLY A 290 -22.16 12.21 -11.01
C GLY A 290 -23.17 11.47 -11.89
N GLY A 291 -22.70 10.75 -12.90
CA GLY A 291 -23.53 9.88 -13.73
C GLY A 291 -23.94 8.60 -13.02
N GLY A 292 -25.08 8.03 -13.39
CA GLY A 292 -25.55 6.74 -12.87
C GLY A 292 -24.78 5.56 -13.47
N GLY A 293 -24.67 4.47 -12.73
CA GLY A 293 -24.12 3.21 -13.24
C GLY A 293 -25.09 2.51 -14.18
N GLY A 294 -24.58 1.72 -15.12
CA GLY A 294 -25.39 0.84 -15.98
C GLY A 294 -26.00 -0.32 -15.19
N GLY A 295 -27.16 -0.80 -15.63
CA GLY A 295 -27.78 -1.99 -15.05
C GLY A 295 -27.01 -3.26 -15.41
N CYS A 296 -27.20 -4.33 -14.63
CA CYS A 296 -26.71 -5.66 -14.92
C CYS A 296 -27.88 -6.63 -15.09
N SER A 297 -27.93 -7.29 -16.24
CA SER A 297 -28.90 -8.32 -16.54
C SER A 297 -28.22 -9.66 -16.68
N VAL A 298 -28.88 -10.69 -16.19
CA VAL A 298 -28.31 -12.04 -16.11
C VAL A 298 -29.27 -13.01 -16.77
N TRP A 299 -28.75 -13.90 -17.60
CA TRP A 299 -29.47 -15.04 -18.12
C TRP A 299 -28.76 -16.33 -17.73
N TYR A 300 -29.56 -17.37 -17.50
CA TYR A 300 -29.07 -18.69 -17.14
C TYR A 300 -29.95 -19.75 -17.80
N GLY A 301 -29.31 -20.72 -18.45
CA GLY A 301 -29.99 -21.82 -19.12
C GLY A 301 -29.01 -22.74 -19.86
N HIS A 302 -29.55 -23.73 -20.58
CA HIS A 302 -28.75 -24.57 -21.45
C HIS A 302 -28.33 -23.82 -22.72
N LYS A 303 -27.16 -24.17 -23.29
CA LYS A 303 -26.70 -23.60 -24.56
C LYS A 303 -27.76 -23.76 -25.68
N SER A 304 -28.46 -24.89 -25.72
CA SER A 304 -29.55 -25.14 -26.68
C SER A 304 -30.65 -24.07 -26.63
N SER A 305 -30.99 -23.54 -25.45
CA SER A 305 -32.00 -22.50 -25.28
C SER A 305 -31.63 -21.15 -25.91
N LEU A 306 -30.34 -20.94 -26.24
CA LEU A 306 -29.93 -19.71 -26.92
C LEU A 306 -30.38 -19.64 -28.38
N ASN A 307 -30.73 -20.73 -29.08
CA ASN A 307 -31.41 -20.69 -30.38
C ASN A 307 -30.91 -19.61 -31.40
N GLU A 308 -29.60 -19.54 -31.69
CA GLU A 308 -28.96 -18.52 -32.56
C GLU A 308 -28.91 -17.08 -32.00
N HIS A 309 -29.18 -16.90 -30.70
CA HIS A 309 -29.10 -15.63 -30.00
C HIS A 309 -27.69 -15.33 -29.45
N GLU A 310 -26.65 -15.55 -30.27
CA GLU A 310 -25.26 -15.34 -29.86
C GLU A 310 -24.69 -13.95 -30.17
N ASP A 311 -25.41 -13.12 -30.91
CA ASP A 311 -24.95 -11.76 -31.22
C ASP A 311 -25.18 -10.83 -30.03
N PHE A 312 -24.23 -9.94 -29.77
CA PHE A 312 -24.36 -8.95 -28.71
C PHE A 312 -23.76 -7.59 -29.08
N ILE A 313 -24.40 -6.54 -28.55
CA ILE A 313 -23.99 -5.14 -28.70
C ILE A 313 -23.68 -4.62 -27.30
N ILE A 314 -22.46 -4.14 -27.10
CA ILE A 314 -22.04 -3.56 -25.82
C ILE A 314 -22.35 -2.06 -25.79
N GLY A 315 -23.04 -1.65 -24.73
CA GLY A 315 -23.37 -0.27 -24.44
C GLY A 315 -22.11 0.54 -24.13
N LYS A 316 -21.89 1.62 -24.88
CA LYS A 316 -20.78 2.55 -24.62
C LYS A 316 -21.06 3.40 -23.37
N GLY A 317 -20.03 3.77 -22.64
CA GLY A 317 -20.15 4.76 -21.59
C GLY A 317 -20.49 6.14 -22.16
N GLY A 318 -21.20 6.95 -21.37
CA GLY A 318 -21.50 8.34 -21.71
C GLY A 318 -20.22 9.16 -21.87
N ALA A 319 -20.15 9.98 -22.91
CA ALA A 319 -19.03 10.89 -23.14
C ALA A 319 -19.05 12.08 -22.18
N SER A 320 -17.88 12.53 -21.75
CA SER A 320 -17.68 13.68 -20.85
C SER A 320 -18.23 14.96 -21.45
N VAL A 321 -18.68 15.85 -20.56
CA VAL A 321 -19.08 17.22 -20.86
C VAL A 321 -18.25 18.19 -20.04
N LYS A 322 -18.03 19.40 -20.56
CA LYS A 322 -17.17 20.41 -19.92
C LYS A 322 -17.91 21.70 -19.55
N ASP A 323 -19.01 21.99 -20.23
CA ASP A 323 -19.69 23.28 -20.12
C ASP A 323 -20.63 23.32 -18.91
N LYS A 324 -20.75 24.50 -18.30
CA LYS A 324 -21.66 24.73 -17.17
C LYS A 324 -23.11 24.48 -17.61
N ASN A 325 -23.96 23.99 -16.70
CA ASN A 325 -25.37 23.69 -16.95
C ASN A 325 -25.61 22.59 -18.00
N THR A 326 -24.56 21.90 -18.45
CA THR A 326 -24.66 20.76 -19.35
C THR A 326 -24.75 19.47 -18.55
N SER A 327 -25.86 18.75 -18.72
CA SER A 327 -25.99 17.38 -18.21
C SER A 327 -25.07 16.44 -18.95
N GLY A 328 -24.53 15.46 -18.23
CA GLY A 328 -23.75 14.38 -18.80
C GLY A 328 -24.57 13.58 -19.81
N ASN A 329 -23.87 12.94 -20.73
CA ASN A 329 -24.45 11.99 -21.66
C ASN A 329 -24.78 10.66 -20.95
N PRO A 330 -25.92 10.02 -21.28
CA PRO A 330 -26.26 8.70 -20.76
C PRO A 330 -25.35 7.63 -21.36
N GLY A 331 -25.24 6.50 -20.66
CA GLY A 331 -24.63 5.29 -21.18
C GLY A 331 -25.55 4.55 -22.15
N GLY A 332 -24.95 3.80 -23.07
CA GLY A 332 -25.63 2.95 -24.03
C GLY A 332 -26.16 1.66 -23.40
N LYS A 333 -27.20 1.09 -24.00
CA LYS A 333 -27.76 -0.21 -23.63
C LYS A 333 -26.87 -1.35 -24.17
N THR A 334 -26.69 -2.39 -23.36
CA THR A 334 -26.11 -3.66 -23.80
C THR A 334 -27.22 -4.65 -24.10
N THR A 335 -27.14 -5.31 -25.26
CA THR A 335 -28.09 -6.34 -25.68
C THR A 335 -27.37 -7.62 -26.04
N VAL A 336 -27.85 -8.76 -25.55
CA VAL A 336 -27.44 -10.09 -26.03
C VAL A 336 -28.65 -10.74 -26.68
N GLY A 337 -28.43 -11.35 -27.84
CA GLY A 337 -29.36 -12.28 -28.42
C GLY A 337 -30.67 -11.65 -28.85
N LYS A 338 -30.70 -10.78 -29.86
CA LYS A 338 -31.93 -10.10 -30.36
C LYS A 338 -32.84 -9.55 -29.23
N ASN A 339 -32.25 -9.00 -28.16
CA ASN A 339 -32.92 -8.52 -26.92
C ASN A 339 -33.39 -9.60 -25.93
N LEU A 340 -32.89 -10.83 -26.01
CA LEU A 340 -33.07 -11.84 -24.97
C LEU A 340 -32.57 -11.30 -23.62
N ILE A 341 -31.43 -10.62 -23.64
CA ILE A 341 -30.89 -9.92 -22.48
C ILE A 341 -30.77 -8.45 -22.82
N VAL A 342 -31.28 -7.60 -21.94
CA VAL A 342 -31.22 -6.14 -22.04
C VAL A 342 -30.72 -5.59 -20.73
N ALA A 343 -29.57 -4.93 -20.75
CA ALA A 343 -29.04 -4.16 -19.63
C ALA A 343 -28.98 -2.69 -20.05
N THR A 344 -29.79 -1.85 -19.40
CA THR A 344 -29.89 -0.45 -19.81
C THR A 344 -28.73 0.37 -19.26
N GLY A 345 -28.37 1.44 -19.98
CA GLY A 345 -27.30 2.33 -19.54
C GLY A 345 -27.74 3.30 -18.44
N GLY A 346 -26.78 3.79 -17.67
CA GLY A 346 -27.03 4.80 -16.64
C GLY A 346 -27.26 6.19 -17.24
N GLY A 347 -28.10 6.99 -16.58
CA GLY A 347 -28.33 8.38 -16.94
C GLY A 347 -27.13 9.28 -16.64
N GLY A 348 -26.94 10.35 -17.41
CA GLY A 348 -25.90 11.33 -17.14
C GLY A 348 -26.21 12.19 -15.91
N GLY A 349 -25.16 12.61 -15.20
CA GLY A 349 -25.26 13.52 -14.07
C GLY A 349 -25.68 14.90 -14.53
N TRP A 350 -26.51 15.60 -13.76
CA TRP A 350 -27.01 16.91 -14.18
C TRP A 350 -25.90 17.96 -14.07
N GLY A 351 -25.94 18.95 -14.96
CA GLY A 351 -25.03 20.10 -14.90
C GLY A 351 -25.33 21.00 -13.71
N ALA A 352 -24.32 21.69 -13.21
CA ALA A 352 -24.50 22.71 -12.19
C ALA A 352 -25.10 24.00 -12.78
N SER A 353 -26.03 24.60 -12.04
CA SER A 353 -26.61 25.91 -12.35
C SER A 353 -25.92 27.02 -11.54
N ASP A 354 -26.34 28.27 -11.72
CA ASP A 354 -25.84 29.39 -10.92
C ASP A 354 -26.20 29.30 -9.45
N THR A 355 -27.27 28.60 -9.11
CA THR A 355 -27.84 28.56 -7.75
C THR A 355 -27.81 27.17 -7.11
N SER A 356 -27.44 26.13 -7.86
CA SER A 356 -27.42 24.76 -7.33
C SER A 356 -26.43 23.85 -8.03
N SER A 357 -25.81 22.95 -7.25
CA SER A 357 -25.00 21.85 -7.78
C SER A 357 -25.86 20.83 -8.52
N GLY A 358 -25.25 20.21 -9.53
CA GLY A 358 -25.89 19.20 -10.35
C GLY A 358 -26.29 17.96 -9.55
N GLN A 359 -27.45 17.41 -9.87
CA GLN A 359 -28.00 16.16 -9.32
C GLN A 359 -27.36 14.93 -9.95
N GLY A 360 -27.44 13.81 -9.25
CA GLY A 360 -26.98 12.52 -9.77
C GLY A 360 -27.83 12.01 -10.93
N GLY A 361 -27.18 11.33 -11.88
CA GLY A 361 -27.87 10.58 -12.93
C GLY A 361 -28.52 9.32 -12.37
N VAL A 362 -29.66 8.92 -12.93
CA VAL A 362 -30.39 7.70 -12.53
C VAL A 362 -29.58 6.47 -12.95
N GLY A 363 -29.55 5.42 -12.12
CA GLY A 363 -28.94 4.14 -12.50
C GLY A 363 -29.74 3.40 -13.58
N GLY A 364 -29.07 2.61 -14.41
CA GLY A 364 -29.69 1.77 -15.41
C GLY A 364 -30.41 0.57 -14.78
N GLU A 365 -31.52 0.17 -15.36
CA GLU A 365 -32.24 -1.06 -15.03
C GLU A 365 -31.53 -2.32 -15.54
N GLY A 366 -31.51 -3.33 -14.69
CA GLY A 366 -31.04 -4.69 -14.97
C GLY A 366 -32.04 -5.73 -14.47
N LYS A 367 -32.07 -6.90 -15.11
CA LYS A 367 -33.05 -7.96 -14.80
C LYS A 367 -32.45 -9.35 -14.95
N THR A 368 -32.87 -10.28 -14.08
CA THR A 368 -32.63 -11.71 -14.32
C THR A 368 -33.70 -12.28 -15.27
N VAL A 369 -33.25 -12.92 -16.35
CA VAL A 369 -34.08 -13.63 -17.32
C VAL A 369 -33.68 -15.11 -17.23
N THR A 370 -34.42 -15.92 -16.48
CA THR A 370 -34.11 -17.36 -16.30
C THR A 370 -35.14 -18.21 -17.03
N GLU A 371 -34.69 -19.23 -17.75
CA GLU A 371 -35.56 -20.36 -18.12
C GLU A 371 -35.48 -21.43 -17.03
N LEU A 372 -36.66 -21.89 -16.58
CA LEU A 372 -36.90 -22.85 -15.51
C LEU A 372 -35.79 -23.91 -15.34
N MET A 373 -35.02 -23.79 -14.25
CA MET A 373 -34.30 -24.91 -13.64
C MET A 373 -34.37 -24.83 -12.11
N ASP A 374 -34.70 -25.96 -11.49
CA ASP A 374 -34.79 -26.11 -10.05
C ASP A 374 -33.43 -25.89 -9.38
N GLY A 375 -33.32 -24.77 -8.66
CA GLY A 375 -32.52 -24.58 -7.47
C GLY A 375 -31.04 -25.01 -7.44
N ARG A 376 -30.16 -24.04 -7.75
CA ARG A 376 -29.00 -23.49 -6.96
C ARG A 376 -27.65 -23.45 -7.69
N PRO A 377 -26.65 -22.61 -7.26
CA PRO A 377 -26.63 -21.62 -6.16
C PRO A 377 -26.20 -20.19 -6.59
N ASP A 378 -26.72 -19.13 -5.95
CA ASP A 378 -26.13 -17.76 -5.86
C ASP A 378 -25.38 -17.18 -7.09
N LEU A 379 -25.79 -17.56 -8.30
CA LEU A 379 -25.07 -17.29 -9.55
C LEU A 379 -25.48 -15.91 -10.06
N ALA A 380 -24.54 -14.96 -9.98
CA ALA A 380 -24.63 -13.61 -10.52
C ALA A 380 -25.83 -12.76 -10.07
N LYS A 381 -25.57 -11.77 -9.20
CA LYS A 381 -26.58 -10.77 -8.85
C LYS A 381 -26.85 -9.92 -10.09
N SER A 382 -28.00 -10.08 -10.73
CA SER A 382 -28.53 -8.98 -11.56
C SER A 382 -28.84 -7.81 -10.64
N GLY A 383 -29.01 -6.63 -11.23
CA GLY A 383 -29.44 -5.50 -10.44
C GLY A 383 -29.38 -4.20 -11.21
N ASN A 384 -30.08 -3.23 -10.67
CA ASN A 384 -30.02 -1.87 -11.18
C ASN A 384 -28.66 -1.27 -10.83
N GLY A 385 -28.14 -0.44 -11.73
CA GLY A 385 -27.05 0.46 -11.42
C GLY A 385 -27.45 1.40 -10.31
N SER A 386 -26.48 1.84 -9.52
CA SER A 386 -26.70 2.88 -8.53
C SER A 386 -26.83 4.24 -9.22
N SER A 387 -27.69 5.11 -8.68
CA SER A 387 -27.72 6.51 -9.08
C SER A 387 -26.41 7.20 -8.68
N GLY A 388 -25.98 8.16 -9.49
CA GLY A 388 -24.92 9.08 -9.09
C GLY A 388 -25.37 9.98 -7.94
N THR A 389 -24.44 10.76 -7.36
CA THR A 389 -24.78 11.70 -6.30
C THR A 389 -24.78 13.15 -6.78
N LYS A 390 -25.44 14.01 -6.01
CA LYS A 390 -25.36 15.45 -6.17
C LYS A 390 -23.94 15.96 -5.85
N GLY A 391 -23.50 17.00 -6.55
CA GLY A 391 -22.30 17.76 -6.18
C GLY A 391 -22.51 18.63 -4.93
N ASN A 392 -21.43 18.94 -4.21
CA ASN A 392 -21.39 19.86 -3.08
C ASN A 392 -20.65 21.15 -3.47
N ALA A 393 -21.27 22.30 -3.22
CA ALA A 393 -20.72 23.60 -3.58
C ALA A 393 -19.36 23.83 -2.93
N ARG A 394 -18.39 24.33 -3.72
CA ARG A 394 -17.01 24.66 -3.30
C ARG A 394 -16.23 23.53 -2.62
N PHE A 395 -16.70 22.29 -2.68
CA PHE A 395 -16.06 21.18 -1.98
C PHE A 395 -15.77 20.00 -2.90
N LYS A 396 -16.82 19.33 -3.40
CA LYS A 396 -16.67 18.06 -4.13
C LYS A 396 -17.73 17.85 -5.19
N SER A 397 -17.35 17.39 -6.38
CA SER A 397 -18.33 16.99 -7.40
C SER A 397 -19.04 15.68 -7.05
N GLY A 398 -20.16 15.41 -7.73
CA GLY A 398 -20.94 14.19 -7.48
C GLY A 398 -20.16 12.91 -7.80
N PHE A 399 -20.38 11.88 -6.99
CA PHE A 399 -19.88 10.54 -7.19
C PHE A 399 -20.61 9.85 -8.35
N GLY A 400 -19.87 9.12 -9.19
CA GLY A 400 -20.47 8.23 -10.16
C GLY A 400 -21.13 7.04 -9.47
N GLY A 401 -22.26 6.58 -10.00
CA GLY A 401 -22.97 5.41 -9.50
C GLY A 401 -22.28 4.10 -9.91
N ASP A 402 -22.20 3.15 -8.99
CA ASP A 402 -21.70 1.80 -9.26
C ASP A 402 -22.61 1.06 -10.26
N ALA A 403 -22.03 0.22 -11.10
CA ALA A 403 -22.78 -0.66 -11.99
C ALA A 403 -23.64 -1.66 -11.20
N GLY A 404 -24.68 -2.19 -11.83
CA GLY A 404 -25.50 -3.24 -11.24
C GLY A 404 -24.73 -4.54 -11.04
N GLY A 405 -25.15 -5.35 -10.08
CA GLY A 405 -24.60 -6.68 -9.85
C GLY A 405 -23.19 -6.71 -9.25
N ASP A 406 -22.32 -7.58 -9.77
CA ASP A 406 -20.94 -7.71 -9.30
C ASP A 406 -20.06 -6.57 -9.83
N THR A 407 -19.57 -5.73 -8.92
CA THR A 407 -18.71 -4.57 -9.19
C THR A 407 -17.24 -4.83 -8.86
N SER A 408 -16.89 -6.05 -8.44
CA SER A 408 -15.50 -6.43 -8.17
C SER A 408 -14.65 -6.56 -9.45
N ARG A 409 -15.30 -6.56 -10.62
CA ARG A 409 -14.68 -6.74 -11.94
C ARG A 409 -15.03 -5.57 -12.86
N GLY A 410 -14.08 -5.18 -13.70
CA GLY A 410 -14.26 -4.17 -14.75
C GLY A 410 -13.75 -2.77 -14.42
N GLY A 411 -13.59 -1.97 -15.48
CA GLY A 411 -13.06 -0.60 -15.36
C GLY A 411 -14.08 0.35 -14.73
N CYS A 412 -13.61 1.26 -13.87
CA CYS A 412 -14.45 2.29 -13.29
C CYS A 412 -14.75 3.42 -14.28
N GLY A 413 -15.76 4.24 -13.96
CA GLY A 413 -15.97 5.51 -14.65
C GLY A 413 -14.76 6.45 -14.56
N GLY A 414 -14.80 7.55 -15.30
CA GLY A 414 -13.79 8.60 -15.24
C GLY A 414 -13.96 9.50 -14.01
N THR A 415 -12.86 10.09 -13.56
CA THR A 415 -12.87 11.23 -12.64
C THR A 415 -13.16 12.54 -13.38
N GLY A 416 -13.80 13.48 -12.71
CA GLY A 416 -13.92 14.85 -13.22
C GLY A 416 -12.60 15.61 -13.07
N ARG A 417 -12.49 16.75 -13.75
CA ARG A 417 -11.36 17.69 -13.61
C ARG A 417 -11.83 19.06 -13.10
N GLY A 418 -10.87 19.87 -12.65
CA GLY A 418 -11.09 21.21 -12.13
C GLY A 418 -10.23 21.54 -10.91
N HIS A 419 -10.66 22.55 -10.14
CA HIS A 419 -9.99 23.13 -8.99
C HIS A 419 -10.36 22.45 -7.66
N PHE A 420 -11.62 22.06 -7.46
CA PHE A 420 -12.07 21.42 -6.21
C PHE A 420 -11.83 19.89 -6.22
N ILE A 421 -12.41 19.15 -5.26
CA ILE A 421 -12.20 17.70 -5.17
C ILE A 421 -13.12 16.98 -6.16
N SER A 422 -12.59 16.02 -6.93
CA SER A 422 -13.43 15.14 -7.73
C SER A 422 -14.20 14.16 -6.84
N GLY A 423 -15.47 13.90 -7.19
CA GLY A 423 -16.14 12.67 -6.80
C GLY A 423 -15.35 11.44 -7.26
N LYS A 424 -15.52 10.34 -6.55
CA LYS A 424 -15.08 9.00 -6.98
C LYS A 424 -15.93 8.55 -8.19
N PRO A 425 -15.30 7.88 -9.18
CA PRO A 425 -16.06 7.22 -10.23
C PRO A 425 -16.78 5.98 -9.69
N GLY A 426 -17.87 5.60 -10.37
CA GLY A 426 -18.58 4.36 -10.11
C GLY A 426 -17.75 3.14 -10.53
N ARG A 427 -17.89 2.05 -9.79
CA ARG A 427 -17.18 0.77 -10.00
C ARG A 427 -17.93 -0.15 -10.95
N GLY A 428 -17.21 -1.12 -11.51
CA GLY A 428 -17.75 -2.17 -12.36
C GLY A 428 -17.89 -1.79 -13.84
N PHE A 429 -18.05 -2.80 -14.70
CA PHE A 429 -18.40 -2.57 -16.11
C PHE A 429 -19.69 -1.77 -16.21
N GLY A 430 -19.63 -0.56 -16.77
CA GLY A 430 -20.75 0.38 -16.76
C GLY A 430 -20.80 1.33 -15.56
N GLY A 431 -19.73 1.46 -14.76
CA GLY A 431 -19.66 2.46 -13.70
C GLY A 431 -19.82 3.90 -14.22
N GLY A 432 -20.58 4.72 -13.48
CA GLY A 432 -20.84 6.12 -13.81
C GLY A 432 -19.61 7.02 -13.63
N GLY A 433 -19.52 8.09 -14.43
CA GLY A 433 -18.47 9.10 -14.32
C GLY A 433 -18.74 10.12 -13.21
N ALA A 434 -17.69 10.63 -12.56
CA ALA A 434 -17.82 11.69 -11.57
C ALA A 434 -18.15 13.05 -12.23
N GLY A 435 -18.83 13.94 -11.51
CA GLY A 435 -19.11 15.29 -11.99
C GLY A 435 -17.84 16.11 -12.20
N SER A 436 -17.90 17.12 -13.07
CA SER A 436 -16.84 18.14 -13.14
C SER A 436 -16.78 18.92 -11.81
N HIS A 437 -15.59 19.42 -11.47
CA HIS A 437 -15.36 20.16 -10.22
C HIS A 437 -14.74 21.54 -10.45
N TYR A 438 -14.88 22.10 -11.66
CA TYR A 438 -14.72 23.53 -11.94
C TYR A 438 -15.28 23.90 -13.32
N GLN A 439 -15.56 25.19 -13.54
CA GLN A 439 -16.11 25.67 -14.79
C GLN A 439 -15.19 25.39 -15.98
N ASN A 440 -15.77 24.93 -17.09
CA ASN A 440 -15.09 24.62 -18.35
C ASN A 440 -14.09 23.45 -18.27
N ASN A 441 -14.14 22.66 -17.19
CA ASN A 441 -13.35 21.44 -17.07
C ASN A 441 -14.22 20.20 -17.33
N PRO A 442 -13.65 19.15 -17.95
CA PRO A 442 -14.39 17.95 -18.30
C PRO A 442 -14.85 17.18 -17.04
N SER A 443 -16.07 16.65 -17.11
CA SER A 443 -16.56 15.62 -16.19
C SER A 443 -15.92 14.26 -16.49
N GLY A 444 -16.15 13.28 -15.62
CA GLY A 444 -15.77 11.90 -15.88
C GLY A 444 -16.66 11.26 -16.95
N ASN A 445 -16.04 10.53 -17.88
CA ASN A 445 -16.76 9.63 -18.79
C ASN A 445 -17.44 8.50 -18.00
N GLY A 446 -18.54 7.96 -18.50
CA GLY A 446 -19.01 6.65 -18.04
C GLY A 446 -18.12 5.52 -18.56
N ALA A 447 -18.05 4.41 -17.83
CA ALA A 447 -17.40 3.19 -18.32
C ALA A 447 -18.28 2.48 -19.36
N ASN A 448 -17.66 1.77 -20.30
CA ASN A 448 -18.38 0.86 -21.19
C ASN A 448 -18.94 -0.32 -20.41
N GLY A 449 -20.05 -0.87 -20.89
CA GLY A 449 -20.57 -2.15 -20.44
C GLY A 449 -19.67 -3.32 -20.84
N ALA A 450 -20.11 -4.53 -20.52
CA ALA A 450 -19.44 -5.77 -20.91
C ALA A 450 -20.44 -6.92 -20.98
N VAL A 451 -19.99 -8.05 -21.53
CA VAL A 451 -20.70 -9.33 -21.46
C VAL A 451 -19.74 -10.38 -20.90
N LEU A 452 -20.13 -11.04 -19.81
CA LEU A 452 -19.40 -12.13 -19.18
C LEU A 452 -20.20 -13.42 -19.33
N ILE A 453 -19.56 -14.47 -19.82
CA ILE A 453 -20.18 -15.77 -20.04
C ILE A 453 -19.45 -16.81 -19.21
N ARG A 454 -20.19 -17.60 -18.44
CA ARG A 454 -19.66 -18.73 -17.68
C ARG A 454 -20.31 -20.02 -18.14
N ILE A 455 -19.51 -21.06 -18.26
CA ILE A 455 -19.90 -22.33 -18.89
C ILE A 455 -19.60 -23.48 -17.93
N TRP A 456 -20.52 -24.44 -17.83
CA TRP A 456 -20.34 -25.69 -17.08
C TRP A 456 -20.65 -26.90 -17.98
N LYS A 457 -19.77 -27.92 -17.95
CA LYS A 457 -19.78 -29.10 -18.84
C LYS A 457 -20.96 -30.04 -18.61
N LYS A 458 -21.55 -30.08 -17.41
CA LYS A 458 -22.73 -30.89 -17.07
C LYS A 458 -23.58 -30.20 -16.00
N PRO A 459 -24.91 -30.38 -15.99
CA PRO A 459 -25.70 -30.14 -14.78
C PRO A 459 -25.15 -31.07 -13.68
N TYR A 460 -24.97 -30.54 -12.47
CA TYR A 460 -24.74 -31.37 -11.29
C TYR A 460 -26.02 -32.17 -11.04
N GLU A 461 -26.12 -33.37 -11.63
CA GLU A 461 -27.11 -34.34 -11.19
C GLU A 461 -26.83 -34.65 -9.72
N LYS A 462 -27.83 -34.45 -8.87
CA LYS A 462 -27.80 -34.98 -7.50
C LYS A 462 -27.77 -36.50 -7.62
N ASP A 463 -26.70 -37.13 -7.18
CA ASP A 463 -26.78 -38.51 -6.72
C ASP A 463 -27.84 -38.54 -5.60
N GLN A 464 -28.91 -39.32 -5.83
CA GLN A 464 -30.07 -39.46 -4.94
C GLN A 464 -29.71 -40.11 -3.60
#